data_AF-A0A2G5QKA4-F1
#
_entry.id   AF-A0A2G5QKA4-F1
#
_cell.length_a   1.000
_cell.length_b   1.000
_cell.length_c   1.000
_cell.angle_alpha   90.00
_cell.angle_beta   90.00
_cell.angle_gamma   90.00
#
_symmetry.space_group_name_H-M   'P 1'
#
loop_
_entity.id
_entity.type
_entity.pdbx_description
1 polymer ?
#
loop_
_entity_poly.entity_id
_entity_poly.type
_entity_poly.pdbx_seq_one_letter_code
_entity_poly.pdbx_strand_id
1 'polypeptide(L)' 'MSWGEPLRLAVRLGVAPEAFWRLSLVEWRALTEAPASPVLTRTGLKDLIARYPDEEIP' A
#
# COMPACT_ATOMS: atom_id res chain seq x y z
N MET A 1 19.76 -5.56 14.28
CA MET A 1 18.95 -4.93 13.21
C MET A 1 19.09 -3.42 13.33
N SER A 2 19.35 -2.70 12.24
CA SER A 2 19.49 -1.24 12.27
C SER A 2 18.17 -0.57 11.95
N TRP A 3 17.63 0.22 12.89
CA TRP A 3 16.43 1.04 12.67
C TRP A 3 16.63 2.16 11.64
N GLY A 4 17.87 2.42 11.22
CA GLY A 4 18.18 3.48 10.25
C GLY A 4 17.61 3.23 8.85
N GLU A 5 17.45 1.97 8.44
CA GLU A 5 16.87 1.63 7.14
C GLU A 5 15.37 1.95 7.06
N PRO A 6 14.53 1.47 8.01
CA PRO A 6 13.12 1.87 8.10
C PRO A 6 12.92 3.39 8.17
N LEU A 7 13.73 4.09 8.98
CA LEU A 7 13.61 5.53 9.14
C LEU A 7 13.89 6.29 7.82
N ARG A 8 14.90 5.86 7.06
CA ARG A 8 15.17 6.44 5.73
C ARG A 8 14.06 6.15 4.72
N LEU A 9 13.43 4.97 4.79
CA LEU A 9 12.29 4.62 3.96
C LEU A 9 11.07 5.49 4.31
N ALA A 10 10.81 5.72 5.60
CA ALA A 10 9.73 6.60 6.06
C ALA A 10 9.85 8.01 5.47
N VAL A 11 11.05 8.60 5.50
CA VAL A 11 11.33 9.91 4.89
C VAL A 11 11.05 9.91 3.38
N ARG A 12 11.41 8.83 2.66
CA ARG A 12 11.11 8.70 1.22
C ARG A 12 9.62 8.58 0.91
N LEU A 13 8.84 8.04 1.84
CA LEU A 13 7.38 7.94 1.74
C LEU A 13 6.67 9.22 2.21
N GLY A 14 7.40 10.26 2.64
CA GLY A 14 6.83 11.51 3.14
C GLY A 14 6.35 11.44 4.60
N VAL A 15 6.74 10.40 5.35
CA VAL A 15 6.45 10.28 6.78
C VAL A 15 7.54 11.00 7.57
N ALA A 16 7.15 12.00 8.37
CA ALA A 16 8.06 12.72 9.25
C ALA A 16 8.70 11.75 10.29
N PRO A 17 9.96 11.98 10.71
CA PRO A 17 10.63 11.12 11.69
C PRO A 17 9.84 10.90 12.99
N GLU A 18 9.18 11.94 13.50
CA GLU A 18 8.37 11.88 14.72
C GLU A 18 7.10 11.04 14.50
N ALA A 19 6.51 11.11 13.30
CA ALA A 19 5.36 10.30 12.94
C ALA A 19 5.73 8.81 12.82
N PHE A 20 6.90 8.50 12.26
CA PHE A 20 7.42 7.13 12.18
C PHE A 20 7.52 6.47 13.56
N TRP A 21 8.07 7.16 14.57
CA TRP A 21 8.19 6.62 15.92
C TRP A 21 6.86 6.45 16.66
N ARG A 22 5.78 7.07 16.17
CA ARG A 22 4.42 6.90 16.69
C ARG A 22 3.67 5.73 16.06
N LEU A 23 4.13 5.23 14.90
CA LEU A 23 3.51 4.09 14.25
C LEU A 23 3.76 2.82 15.05
N SER A 24 2.74 1.98 15.15
CA SER A 24 2.90 0.59 15.53
C SER A 24 3.62 -0.19 14.43
N LEU A 25 4.19 -1.34 14.80
CA LEU A 25 4.84 -2.24 13.83
C LEU A 25 3.86 -2.76 12.78
N VAL A 26 2.58 -2.90 13.13
CA VAL A 26 1.51 -3.34 12.21
C VAL A 26 1.25 -2.28 11.15
N GLU A 27 1.12 -1.01 11.55
CA GLU A 27 0.92 0.09 10.61
C GLU A 27 2.14 0.28 9.71
N TRP A 28 3.35 0.18 10.27
CA TRP A 28 4.57 0.24 9.47
C TRP A 28 4.64 -0.88 8.43
N ARG A 29 4.26 -2.11 8.79
CA ARG A 29 4.17 -3.23 7.85
C ARG A 29 3.11 -2.97 6.79
N ALA A 30 1.92 -2.50 7.16
CA ALA A 30 0.87 -2.17 6.19
C ALA A 30 1.33 -1.15 5.12
N LEU A 31 2.23 -0.23 5.48
CA LEU A 31 2.78 0.78 4.56
C LEU A 31 3.92 0.26 3.67
N THR A 32 4.65 -0.77 4.10
CA THR A 32 5.95 -1.14 3.49
C THR A 32 6.05 -2.57 3.02
N GLU A 33 5.19 -3.44 3.52
CA GLU A 33 5.13 -4.83 3.13
C GLU A 33 4.72 -4.92 1.66
N ALA A 34 5.48 -5.70 0.89
CA ALA A 34 5.09 -6.00 -0.47
C ALA A 34 3.71 -6.67 -0.41
N PRO A 35 2.71 -6.17 -1.16
CA PRO A 35 1.39 -6.77 -1.14
C PRO A 35 1.50 -8.27 -1.45
N ALA A 36 0.82 -9.09 -0.65
CA ALA A 36 0.77 -10.52 -0.89
C ALA A 36 0.24 -10.75 -2.30
N SER A 37 1.04 -11.42 -3.14
CA SER A 37 0.63 -11.77 -4.50
C SER A 37 -0.64 -12.63 -4.47
N PRO A 38 -1.56 -12.45 -5.43
CA PRO A 38 -1.42 -11.61 -6.62
C PRO A 38 -1.90 -10.17 -6.41
N VAL A 39 -1.04 -9.21 -6.76
CA VAL A 39 -1.42 -7.80 -6.89
C VAL A 39 -2.34 -7.65 -8.11
N LEU A 40 -3.46 -6.96 -7.96
CA LEU A 40 -4.36 -6.66 -9.08
C LEU A 40 -3.60 -5.88 -10.16
N THR A 41 -3.37 -6.51 -11.30
CA THR A 41 -2.73 -5.85 -12.44
C THR A 41 -3.73 -4.91 -13.12
N ARG A 42 -3.22 -3.95 -13.90
CA ARG A 42 -4.08 -3.09 -14.72
C ARG A 42 -4.92 -3.90 -15.72
N THR A 43 -4.40 -5.02 -16.22
CA THR A 43 -5.16 -5.95 -17.06
C THR A 43 -6.25 -6.65 -16.27
N GLY A 44 -5.93 -7.18 -15.08
CA GLY A 44 -6.92 -7.83 -14.22
C GLY A 44 -8.05 -6.88 -13.78
N LEU A 45 -7.74 -5.61 -13.54
CA LEU A 45 -8.77 -4.59 -13.28
C LEU A 45 -9.69 -4.40 -14.50
N LYS A 46 -9.14 -4.34 -15.71
CA LYS A 46 -9.95 -4.22 -16.94
C LYS A 46 -10.85 -5.44 -17.14
N ASP A 47 -10.34 -6.64 -16.87
CA ASP A 47 -11.12 -7.88 -16.96
C ASP A 47 -12.29 -7.88 -15.97
N LEU A 48 -12.09 -7.35 -14.76
CA LEU A 48 -13.16 -7.20 -13.77
C LEU A 48 -14.22 -6.19 -14.21
N ILE A 49 -13.81 -5.02 -14.74
CA ILE A 49 -14.74 -4.02 -15.28
C ILE A 49 -15.60 -4.61 -16.40
N ALA A 50 -14.99 -5.37 -17.31
CA ALA A 50 -15.73 -6.01 -18.40
C ALA A 50 -16.68 -7.12 -17.91
N ARG A 51 -16.30 -7.83 -16.85
CA ARG A 51 -17.11 -8.92 -16.27
C ARG A 51 -18.29 -8.40 -15.43
N TYR A 52 -18.11 -7.27 -14.76
CA TYR A 52 -19.11 -6.66 -13.89
C TYR A 52 -19.34 -5.21 -14.33
N PRO A 53 -20.03 -4.99 -15.47
CA PRO A 53 -20.37 -3.64 -15.92
C PRO A 53 -21.35 -3.00 -14.93
N ASP A 54 -21.20 -1.69 -14.71
CA ASP A 54 -22.14 -0.93 -13.89
C ASP A 54 -23.56 -1.01 -14.48
N GLU A 55 -24.56 -1.14 -13.60
CA GLU A 55 -25.96 -1.09 -14.02
C GLU A 55 -26.34 0.35 -14.37
N GLU A 56 -26.93 0.57 -15.54
CA GLU A 56 -27.53 1.88 -15.85
C GLU A 56 -28.73 2.09 -14.94
N ILE A 57 -28.63 3.04 -14.02
CA ILE A 57 -29.76 3.48 -13.20
C ILE A 57 -30.66 4.35 -14.09
N PRO A 58 -31.95 4.00 -14.30
CA PRO A 58 -32.87 4.75 -15.13
C PRO A 58 -33.30 6.10 -14.55
#